data_AF-A0A382JYT5-F1
#
_entry.id   AF-A0A382JYT5-F1
#
_cell.length_a   1.000
_cell.length_b   1.000
_cell.length_c   1.000
_cell.angle_alpha   90.00
_cell.angle_beta   90.00
_cell.angle_gamma   90.00
#
_symmetry.space_group_name_H-M   'P 1'
#
loop_
_entity.id
_entity.type
_entity.pdbx_description
1 polymer ?
#
loop_
_entity_poly.entity_id
_entity_poly.type
_entity_poly.pdbx_seq_one_letter_code
_entity_poly.pdbx_strand_id
1 'polypeptide(L)' 'VAEIEIGSTEWKKRHGSSKFKKRPDFGMRKGRIMLQEHGGKVWFRNLVVREL' A
#
# COMPACT_ATOMS: atom_id res chain seq x y z
N VAL A 1 -13.90 4.31 -5.87
CA VAL A 1 -12.64 4.03 -6.62
C VAL A 1 -11.78 5.27 -6.53
N ALA A 2 -10.47 5.12 -6.37
CA ALA A 2 -9.52 6.23 -6.34
C ALA A 2 -8.33 5.89 -7.24
N GLU A 3 -7.83 6.89 -7.96
CA GLU A 3 -6.63 6.80 -8.75
C GLU A 3 -5.55 7.68 -8.11
N ILE A 4 -4.33 7.17 -8.04
CA ILE A 4 -3.19 7.88 -7.48
C ILE A 4 -1.96 7.65 -8.33
N GLU A 5 -1.12 8.67 -8.41
CA GLU A 5 0.20 8.59 -9.01
C GLU A 5 1.25 8.67 -7.89
N ILE A 6 1.94 7.54 -7.63
CA ILE A 6 2.98 7.46 -6.61
C ILE A 6 4.15 8.37 -7.02
N GLY A 7 4.61 9.22 -6.09
CA GLY A 7 5.70 10.15 -6.33
C GLY A 7 5.29 11.53 -6.84
N SER A 8 4.03 11.72 -7.24
CA SER A 8 3.47 13.04 -7.58
C SER A 8 3.54 14.03 -6.40
N THR A 9 3.45 15.33 -6.68
CA THR A 9 3.43 16.38 -5.64
C THR A 9 2.30 16.18 -4.64
N GLU A 10 1.11 15.83 -5.13
CA GLU A 10 -0.06 15.57 -4.29
C GLU A 10 0.14 14.33 -3.41
N TRP A 11 0.74 13.26 -3.95
CA TRP A 11 1.09 12.08 -3.18
C TRP A 11 2.08 12.41 -2.04
N LYS A 12 3.13 13.19 -2.33
CA LYS A 12 4.13 13.61 -1.33
C LYS A 12 3.49 14.42 -0.19
N LYS A 13 2.58 15.34 -0.53
CA LYS A 13 1.82 16.13 0.45
C LYS A 13 0.97 15.23 1.35
N ARG A 14 0.24 14.28 0.78
CA ARG A 14 -0.58 13.31 1.54
C ARG A 14 0.26 12.36 2.40
N HIS A 15 1.40 11.91 1.88
CA HIS A 15 2.33 11.08 2.64
C HIS A 15 2.83 11.82 3.89
N GLY A 16 3.25 13.08 3.73
CA GLY A 16 3.75 13.92 4.83
C GLY A 16 2.73 14.20 5.94
N SER A 17 1.43 14.20 5.62
CA SER A 17 0.35 14.35 6.61
C SER A 17 -0.16 13.02 7.19
N SER A 18 0.31 11.88 6.69
CA SER A 18 -0.18 10.56 7.11
C SER A 18 0.52 10.01 8.36
N LYS A 19 -0.04 8.93 8.93
CA LYS A 19 0.63 8.14 9.98
C LYS A 19 1.95 7.50 9.53
N PHE A 20 2.20 7.45 8.22
CA PHE A 20 3.39 6.86 7.62
C PHE A 20 4.49 7.88 7.31
N LYS A 21 4.31 9.17 7.62
CA LYS A 21 5.25 10.26 7.28
C LYS A 21 6.72 10.05 7.67
N LYS A 22 6.99 9.17 8.64
CA LYS A 22 8.36 8.80 9.06
C LYS A 22 8.97 7.67 8.22
N ARG A 23 8.29 7.21 7.18
CA ARG A 23 8.73 6.14 6.26
C ARG A 23 8.95 6.74 4.86
N PRO A 24 10.13 7.34 4.59
CA PRO A 24 10.37 8.13 3.39
C PRO A 24 10.15 7.35 2.07
N ASP A 25 10.43 6.04 2.06
CA ASP A 25 10.30 5.19 0.87
C ASP A 25 8.94 4.49 0.75
N PHE A 26 7.93 4.93 1.51
CA PHE A 26 6.62 4.28 1.54
C PHE A 26 6.01 4.20 0.13
N GLY A 27 5.69 2.99 -0.33
CA GLY A 27 5.07 2.78 -1.65
C GLY A 27 5.99 2.94 -2.86
N MET A 28 7.27 3.25 -2.68
CA MET A 28 8.20 3.52 -3.80
C MET A 28 8.97 2.29 -4.31
N ARG A 29 8.77 1.12 -3.71
CA ARG A 29 9.57 -0.08 -3.99
C ARG A 29 8.70 -1.25 -4.44
N LYS A 30 9.24 -2.08 -5.33
CA LYS A 30 8.74 -3.44 -5.54
C LYS A 30 8.88 -4.22 -4.22
N GLY A 31 7.89 -5.05 -3.90
CA GLY A 31 7.83 -5.72 -2.61
C GLY A 31 6.93 -6.95 -2.61
N ARG A 32 6.73 -7.51 -1.41
CA ARG A 32 5.89 -8.69 -1.19
C ARG A 32 4.42 -8.29 -1.11
N ILE A 33 3.53 -9.20 -1.50
CA ILE A 33 2.10 -9.10 -1.21
C ILE A 33 1.89 -9.53 0.25
N MET A 34 1.14 -8.72 1.01
CA MET A 34 0.87 -8.98 2.42
C MET A 34 -0.64 -9.09 2.64
N LEU A 35 -1.05 -10.19 3.27
CA LEU A 35 -2.40 -10.35 3.82
C LEU A 35 -2.32 -10.03 5.31
N GLN A 36 -3.13 -9.10 5.78
CA GLN A 36 -3.19 -8.73 7.20
C GLN A 36 -4.56 -9.04 7.79
N GLU A 37 -4.54 -9.30 9.08
CA GLU A 37 -5.67 -9.51 9.98
C GLU A 37 -5.38 -8.64 11.23
N HIS A 38 -6.40 -8.04 11.82
CA HIS A 38 -6.29 -7.16 12.98
C HIS A 38 -7.35 -7.46 14.07
N GLY A 39 -7.40 -8.69 14.59
CA GLY A 39 -8.15 -9.05 15.81
C GLY A 39 -9.35 -10.01 15.66
N GLY A 40 -9.53 -10.62 14.49
CA GLY A 40 -10.61 -11.54 14.16
C GLY A 40 -10.15 -12.78 13.39
N LYS A 41 -11.09 -13.66 13.05
CA LYS A 41 -10.80 -14.83 12.18
C LYS A 41 -11.02 -14.46 10.72
N VAL A 42 -10.05 -14.80 9.87
CA VAL A 42 -10.11 -14.55 8.42
C VAL A 42 -9.67 -15.77 7.63
N TRP A 43 -10.28 -15.99 6.46
CA TRP A 43 -9.92 -17.04 5.52
C TRP A 43 -9.81 -16.45 4.12
N PHE A 44 -8.73 -16.79 3.41
CA PHE A 44 -8.48 -16.40 2.03
C PHE A 44 -8.47 -17.64 1.14
N ARG A 45 -9.02 -17.53 -0.08
CA ARG A 45 -8.94 -18.57 -1.12
C ARG A 45 -8.86 -17.93 -2.49
N ASN A 46 -8.34 -18.66 -3.48
CA ASN A 46 -8.22 -18.23 -4.88
C ASN A 46 -7.40 -16.94 -5.08
N LEU A 47 -6.25 -16.83 -4.42
CA LEU A 47 -5.31 -15.72 -4.63
C LEU A 47 -4.46 -15.97 -5.88
N VAL A 48 -4.78 -15.27 -6.97
CA VAL A 48 -4.10 -15.40 -8.27
C VAL A 48 -3.40 -14.09 -8.60
N VAL A 49 -2.15 -14.16 -9.03
CA VAL A 49 -1.33 -13.00 -9.41
C VAL A 49 -0.86 -13.18 -10.84
N ARG A 50 -0.95 -12.11 -11.63
CA ARG A 50 -0.34 -12.01 -12.96
C ARG A 50 0.67 -10.87 -12.93
N GLU A 51 1.89 -11.17 -13.33
CA GLU A 51 2.92 -10.15 -13.54
C GLU A 51 2.60 -9.32 -14.79
N LEU A 52 2.85 -8.01 -14.71
CA LEU A 52 2.58 -7.02 -15.76
C LEU A 52 3.87 -6.47 -16.34
#